data_AF-A0A0P9EEN1-F1
#
_entry.id   AF-A0A0P9EEN1-F1
#
_cell.length_a   1.000
_cell.length_b   1.000
_cell.length_c   1.000
_cell.angle_alpha   90.00
_cell.angle_beta   90.00
_cell.angle_gamma   90.00
#
_symmetry.space_group_name_H-M   'P 1'
#
loop_
_entity.id
_entity.type
_entity.pdbx_description
1 polymer ?
#
loop_
_entity_poly.entity_id
_entity_poly.type
_entity_poly.pdbx_seq_one_letter_code
_entity_poly.pdbx_strand_id
1 'polypeptide(L)'
;MKFMKICGLPQLTVHSWRYIYATKLYLKGIPMDAIKDILGIDKKTLKYYVKATEERKRRVFFKYMEKVSALPKDVNPFMERS
;
A
#
# COMPACT_ATOMS: atom_id res chain seq x y z
N MET A 1 14.67 -9.16 -21.96
CA MET A 1 13.58 -9.04 -20.94
C MET A 1 12.24 -9.13 -21.64
N LYS A 2 11.56 -10.28 -21.59
CA LYS A 2 10.42 -10.62 -22.48
C LYS A 2 9.20 -11.18 -21.69
N PHE A 3 8.94 -10.69 -20.49
CA PHE A 3 7.91 -11.23 -19.58
C PHE A 3 6.67 -10.34 -19.36
N MET A 4 6.59 -9.16 -19.97
CA MET A 4 5.56 -8.14 -19.63
C MET A 4 4.48 -7.92 -20.69
N LYS A 5 4.21 -8.89 -21.56
CA LYS A 5 3.17 -8.75 -22.62
C LYS A 5 1.88 -9.54 -22.37
N ILE A 6 1.79 -10.32 -21.28
CA ILE A 6 0.72 -11.33 -21.13
C ILE A 6 -0.51 -10.83 -20.36
N CYS A 7 -0.45 -9.72 -19.60
CA CYS A 7 -1.55 -9.39 -18.67
C CYS A 7 -2.45 -8.20 -19.04
N GLY A 8 -2.40 -7.64 -20.25
CA GLY A 8 -3.22 -6.47 -20.60
C GLY A 8 -2.99 -5.23 -19.71
N LEU A 9 -1.93 -5.26 -18.89
CA LEU A 9 -1.56 -4.19 -17.99
C LEU A 9 -0.77 -3.13 -18.77
N PRO A 10 -1.04 -1.83 -18.56
CA PRO A 10 -0.22 -0.77 -19.15
C PRO A 10 1.23 -1.03 -18.79
N GLN A 11 2.17 -0.83 -19.74
CA GLN A 11 3.59 -1.15 -19.61
C GLN A 11 4.11 -0.85 -18.19
N LEU A 12 4.11 -1.86 -17.31
CA LEU A 12 4.60 -1.67 -15.97
C LEU A 12 6.11 -1.51 -16.11
N THR A 13 6.62 -0.34 -15.76
CA THR A 13 8.07 -0.15 -15.75
C THR A 13 8.67 -1.05 -14.66
N VAL A 14 9.96 -1.37 -14.81
CA VAL A 14 10.72 -2.11 -13.78
C VAL A 14 10.62 -1.42 -12.41
N HIS A 15 10.55 -0.09 -12.40
CA HIS A 15 10.37 0.71 -11.18
C HIS A 15 9.00 0.52 -10.55
N SER A 16 7.94 0.43 -11.36
CA SER A 16 6.58 0.13 -10.89
C SER A 16 6.52 -1.24 -10.22
N TRP A 17 7.20 -2.25 -10.79
CA TRP A 17 7.26 -3.58 -10.19
C TRP A 17 8.02 -3.58 -8.86
N ARG A 18 9.18 -2.91 -8.80
CA ARG A 18 9.95 -2.74 -7.56
C ARG A 18 9.13 -2.08 -6.46
N TYR A 19 8.38 -1.02 -6.79
CA TYR A 19 7.49 -0.36 -5.85
C TYR A 19 6.41 -1.33 -5.31
N ILE A 20 5.68 -2.00 -6.21
CA ILE A 20 4.61 -2.93 -5.81
C ILE A 20 5.14 -4.04 -4.92
N TYR A 21 6.29 -4.62 -5.30
CA TYR A 21 6.89 -5.71 -4.54
C TYR A 21 7.40 -5.24 -3.17
N ALA A 22 8.10 -4.10 -3.10
CA ALA A 22 8.56 -3.50 -1.84
C ALA A 22 7.40 -3.22 -0.88
N THR A 23 6.32 -2.62 -1.39
CA THR A 23 5.11 -2.34 -0.59
C THR A 23 4.48 -3.64 -0.09
N LYS A 24 4.40 -4.69 -0.91
CA LYS A 24 3.83 -5.98 -0.50
C LYS A 24 4.64 -6.64 0.61
N LEU A 25 5.97 -6.60 0.54
CA LEU A 25 6.85 -7.13 1.59
C LEU A 25 6.72 -6.32 2.89
N TYR A 26 6.68 -5.00 2.79
CA TYR A 26 6.50 -4.11 3.94
C TYR A 26 5.17 -4.36 4.66
N LEU A 27 4.07 -4.52 3.91
CA LEU A 27 2.75 -4.83 4.47
C LEU A 27 2.68 -6.20 5.16
N LYS A 28 3.56 -7.14 4.79
CA LYS A 28 3.71 -8.43 5.47
C LYS A 28 4.56 -8.36 6.74
N GLY A 29 5.07 -7.17 7.10
CA GLY A 29 5.91 -6.98 8.28
C GLY A 29 7.37 -7.33 8.09
N ILE A 30 7.84 -7.50 6.84
CA ILE A 30 9.26 -7.77 6.57
C ILE A 30 10.09 -6.53 6.90
N PRO A 31 11.21 -6.66 7.63
CA PRO A 31 12.05 -5.53 8.01
C PRO A 31 12.63 -4.83 6.78
N MET A 32 12.75 -3.50 6.86
CA MET A 32 13.19 -2.67 5.74
C MET A 32 14.58 -3.04 5.22
N ASP A 33 15.51 -3.44 6.11
CA ASP A 33 16.85 -3.84 5.68
C ASP A 33 16.79 -5.14 4.85
N ALA A 34 15.97 -6.12 5.21
CA ALA A 34 15.77 -7.32 4.37
C ALA A 34 15.14 -6.98 3.01
N ILE A 35 14.18 -6.04 2.95
CA ILE A 35 13.59 -5.59 1.68
C ILE A 35 14.63 -4.91 0.79
N LYS A 36 15.52 -4.12 1.39
CA LYS A 36 16.63 -3.45 0.70
C LYS A 36 17.56 -4.48 0.06
N ASP A 37 17.97 -5.50 0.80
CA ASP A 37 18.84 -6.58 0.31
C ASP A 37 18.16 -7.42 -0.79
N ILE A 38 16.89 -7.79 -0.63
CA ILE A 38 16.13 -8.56 -1.63
C ILE A 38 16.00 -7.81 -2.96
N LEU A 39 15.76 -6.50 -2.90
CA LEU A 39 15.46 -5.69 -4.09
C LEU A 39 16.67 -4.97 -4.67
N GLY A 40 17.80 -4.94 -3.96
CA GLY A 40 19.00 -4.20 -4.34
C GLY A 40 18.74 -2.70 -4.54
N ILE A 41 17.84 -2.12 -3.74
CA ILE A 41 17.45 -0.71 -3.85
C ILE A 41 18.10 0.14 -2.76
N ASP A 42 18.29 1.43 -3.05
CA ASP A 42 18.79 2.35 -2.05
C ASP A 42 17.80 2.56 -0.89
N LYS A 43 18.34 2.76 0.33
CA LYS A 43 17.55 2.94 1.55
C LYS A 43 16.66 4.19 1.47
N LYS A 44 17.08 5.25 0.77
CA LYS A 44 16.28 6.46 0.54
C LYS A 44 15.06 6.15 -0.33
N THR A 45 15.25 5.39 -1.41
CA THR A 45 14.14 4.97 -2.29
C THR A 45 13.11 4.12 -1.53
N LEU A 46 13.58 3.18 -0.72
CA LEU A 46 12.69 2.36 0.11
C LEU A 46 11.88 3.20 1.12
N LYS A 47 12.50 4.23 1.73
CA LYS A 47 11.78 5.16 2.61
C LYS A 47 10.63 5.88 1.89
N TYR A 48 10.81 6.29 0.64
CA TYR A 48 9.72 6.89 -0.14
C TYR A 48 8.58 5.91 -0.39
N TYR A 49 8.88 4.65 -0.69
CA TYR A 49 7.86 3.62 -0.89
C TYR A 49 7.04 3.36 0.38
N VAL A 50 7.71 3.29 1.53
CA VAL A 50 7.05 3.15 2.83
C VAL A 50 6.17 4.37 3.12
N LYS A 51 6.70 5.59 2.96
CA LYS A 51 5.95 6.82 3.19
C LYS A 51 4.68 6.88 2.33
N ALA A 52 4.80 6.61 1.03
CA ALA A 52 3.67 6.58 0.10
C ALA A 52 2.61 5.52 0.51
N THR A 53 3.06 4.38 1.03
CA THR A 53 2.19 3.30 1.53
C THR A 53 1.40 3.76 2.76
N GLU A 54 2.06 4.38 3.73
CA GLU A 54 1.43 4.89 4.95
C GLU A 54 0.44 6.03 4.66
N GLU A 55 0.79 6.96 3.77
CA GLU A 55 -0.14 8.01 3.31
C GLU A 55 -1.37 7.42 2.60
N ARG A 56 -1.19 6.34 1.83
CA ARG A 56 -2.31 5.64 1.20
C ARG A 56 -3.21 4.97 2.23
N LYS A 57 -2.64 4.29 3.24
CA LYS A 57 -3.41 3.70 4.34
C LYS A 57 -4.25 4.75 5.06
N ARG A 58 -3.64 5.89 5.41
CA ARG A 58 -4.34 7.01 6.05
C ARG A 58 -5.51 7.50 5.20
N ARG A 59 -5.30 7.74 3.90
CA ARG A 59 -6.38 8.18 2.99
C ARG A 59 -7.52 7.17 2.90
N VAL A 60 -7.21 5.89 2.79
CA VAL A 60 -8.23 4.83 2.76
C VAL A 60 -9.00 4.78 4.07
N PHE A 61 -8.30 4.90 5.21
CA PHE A 61 -8.91 4.94 6.53
C PHE A 61 -9.83 6.17 6.70
N PHE A 62 -9.38 7.37 6.34
CA PHE A 62 -10.21 8.58 6.39
C PHE A 62 -11.45 8.45 5.52
N LYS A 63 -11.30 7.96 4.28
CA LYS A 63 -12.44 7.72 3.39
C LYS A 63 -13.41 6.67 3.94
N TYR A 64 -12.89 5.64 4.60
CA TYR A 64 -13.71 4.64 5.28
C TYR A 64 -14.48 5.27 6.45
N MET A 65 -13.81 6.04 7.31
CA MET A 65 -14.44 6.73 8.44
C MET A 65 -15.49 7.74 7.99
N GLU A 66 -15.24 8.50 6.92
CA GLU A 66 -16.22 9.41 6.32
C GLU A 66 -17.49 8.65 5.91
N LYS A 67 -17.33 7.51 5.22
CA LYS A 67 -18.47 6.66 4.85
C LYS A 67 -19.20 6.09 6.05
N VAL A 68 -18.48 5.62 7.07
CA VAL A 68 -19.07 5.07 8.31
C VAL A 68 -19.82 6.17 9.08
N SER A 69 -19.28 7.39 9.14
CA SER A 69 -19.94 8.52 9.79
C SER A 69 -21.22 8.99 9.08
N ALA A 70 -21.32 8.73 7.78
CA ALA A 70 -22.50 9.03 6.97
C ALA A 70 -23.57 7.93 7.06
N LEU A 71 -23.31 6.80 7.74
CA LEU A 71 -24.32 5.77 7.94
C LEU A 71 -25.36 6.23 8.98
N PRO A 72 -26.65 5.91 8.77
CA PRO A 72 -27.68 6.12 9.78
C PRO A 72 -27.33 5.36 11.07
N LYS A 73 -27.68 5.95 12.23
CA LYS A 73 -27.21 5.51 13.56
C LYS A 73 -27.56 4.05 13.86
N ASP A 74 -28.72 3.62 13.37
CA ASP A 74 -29.31 2.28 13.44
C ASP A 74 -28.51 1.19 12.70
N VAL A 75 -27.56 1.57 11.84
CA VAL A 75 -26.71 0.63 11.07
C VAL A 75 -25.22 0.84 11.38
N ASN A 76 -24.88 1.77 12.27
CA ASN A 76 -23.50 2.09 12.60
C ASN A 76 -23.00 1.27 13.80
N PRO A 77 -22.18 0.21 13.60
CA PRO A 77 -21.70 -0.66 14.68
C PRO A 77 -20.76 0.05 15.68
N PHE A 78 -20.42 1.32 15.45
CA PHE A 78 -19.59 2.13 16.33
C PHE A 78 -20.40 3.07 17.26
N MET A 79 -21.72 3.20 17.08
CA MET A 79 -22.56 4.09 17.91
C MET A 79 -23.30 3.41 19.06
N GLU A 80 -23.38 2.08 19.10
CA GLU A 80 -24.10 1.33 20.17
C GLU A 80 -23.38 1.28 21.53
N ARG A 81 -22.23 1.93 21.71
CA ARG A 81 -21.48 1.94 22.99
C ARG A 81 -21.37 3.33 23.61
N SER A 82 -22.47 4.06 23.69
CA SER A 82 -22.57 5.28 24.52
C SER A 82 -23.71 5.15 25.52
#